data_AF-A0A831P253-F1
#
_entry.id   AF-A0A831P253-F1
#
_cell.length_a   1.000
_cell.length_b   1.000
_cell.length_c   1.000
_cell.angle_alpha   90.00
_cell.angle_beta   90.00
_cell.angle_gamma   90.00
#
_symmetry.space_group_name_H-M   'P 1'
#
loop_
_entity.id
_entity.type
_entity.pdbx_description
1 polymer ?
#
loop_
_entity_poly.entity_id
_entity_poly.type
_entity_poly.pdbx_seq_one_letter_code
_entity_poly.pdbx_strand_id
1 'polypeptide(L)'
;MIKELSELGKTLRRQKDESQWVHDALKEEPISMEIVISEDGSYKKVELFEKKMTIAEAITAKKGKARILLDKAEEVLCYGGKKSGKKHELFLSKLDNYKTLNELSPVVEFYGHNKSNGIEKALKEFETAIPDEKNRKGNIGFRIQGEGGRIHEKTAVRQKIIEIYETAQKGLLLKNQKNCSLCG
;
A
#
# COMPACT_ATOMS: atom_id res chain seq x y z
N MET A 1 -2.48 21.99 -26.85
CA MET A 1 -1.11 21.65 -26.39
C MET A 1 -1.06 20.85 -25.08
N ILE A 2 -1.51 21.33 -23.91
CA ILE A 2 -1.41 20.54 -22.64
C ILE A 2 -2.29 19.28 -22.64
N LYS A 3 -3.51 19.36 -23.19
CA LYS A 3 -4.41 18.20 -23.29
C LYS A 3 -3.83 17.11 -24.20
N GLU A 4 -3.24 17.49 -25.34
CA GLU A 4 -2.60 16.56 -26.29
C GLU A 4 -1.38 15.87 -25.68
N LEU A 5 -0.56 16.58 -24.90
CA LEU A 5 0.57 15.99 -24.17
C LEU A 5 0.12 15.04 -23.06
N SER A 6 -0.99 15.36 -22.37
CA SER A 6 -1.59 14.47 -21.36
C SER A 6 -2.16 13.19 -21.99
N GLU A 7 -2.86 13.31 -23.11
CA GLU A 7 -3.39 12.18 -23.87
C GLU A 7 -2.27 11.33 -24.50
N LEU A 8 -1.20 11.96 -25.00
CA LEU A 8 -0.01 11.26 -25.49
C LEU A 8 0.64 10.45 -24.37
N GLY A 9 0.80 11.02 -23.16
CA GLY A 9 1.31 10.30 -21.99
C GLY A 9 0.42 9.11 -21.58
N LYS A 10 -0.90 9.24 -21.65
CA LYS A 10 -1.84 8.11 -21.42
C LYS A 10 -1.70 7.02 -22.49
N THR A 11 -1.49 7.42 -23.74
CA THR A 11 -1.36 6.51 -24.89
C THR A 11 -0.07 5.70 -24.80
N LEU A 12 1.06 6.37 -24.51
CA LEU A 12 2.35 5.71 -24.32
C LEU A 12 2.36 4.75 -23.12
N ARG A 13 1.57 5.04 -22.07
CA ARG A 13 1.40 4.12 -20.92
C ARG A 13 0.58 2.88 -21.27
N ARG A 14 -0.42 3.00 -22.17
CA ARG A 14 -1.23 1.87 -22.66
C ARG A 14 -0.51 0.98 -23.67
N GLN A 15 0.54 1.49 -24.33
CA GLN A 15 1.31 0.76 -25.34
C GLN A 15 2.42 -0.13 -24.77
N LYS A 16 2.68 -0.07 -23.45
CA LYS A 16 3.61 -0.97 -22.78
C LYS A 16 2.88 -2.20 -22.25
N ASP A 17 3.54 -3.34 -22.42
CA ASP A 17 3.12 -4.70 -22.10
C ASP A 17 2.31 -4.81 -20.79
N GLU A 18 1.30 -5.69 -20.74
CA GLU A 18 0.43 -5.87 -19.54
C GLU A 18 1.22 -6.26 -18.28
N SER A 19 2.45 -6.73 -18.48
CA SER A 19 3.42 -7.02 -17.42
C SER A 19 4.03 -5.77 -16.74
N GLN A 20 3.93 -4.59 -17.35
CA GLN A 20 4.50 -3.34 -16.85
C GLN A 20 3.41 -2.35 -16.41
N TRP A 21 3.18 -2.28 -15.09
CA TRP A 21 2.30 -1.27 -14.49
C TRP A 21 2.93 0.12 -14.58
N VAL A 22 2.66 0.86 -15.66
CA VAL A 22 3.14 2.23 -15.84
C VAL A 22 2.03 3.23 -15.55
N HIS A 23 1.95 3.72 -14.31
CA HIS A 23 0.98 4.73 -13.90
C HIS A 23 1.52 5.63 -12.78
N ASP A 24 1.17 6.92 -12.76
CA ASP A 24 1.69 7.91 -11.78
C ASP A 24 1.28 7.60 -10.33
N ALA A 25 0.27 6.74 -10.16
CA ALA A 25 -0.20 6.24 -8.87
C ALA A 25 0.62 5.06 -8.34
N LEU A 26 1.53 4.51 -9.15
CA LEU A 26 2.34 3.34 -8.82
C LEU A 26 3.82 3.64 -9.01
N LYS A 27 4.67 3.02 -8.21
CA LYS A 27 6.13 3.09 -8.34
C LYS A 27 6.81 1.86 -7.77
N GLU A 28 8.05 1.65 -8.18
CA GLU A 28 8.90 0.65 -7.57
C GLU A 28 9.30 1.05 -6.15
N GLU A 29 9.17 0.12 -5.22
CA GLU A 29 9.57 0.26 -3.83
C GLU A 29 10.30 -1.00 -3.36
N PRO A 30 11.31 -0.86 -2.48
CA PRO A 30 11.96 -2.02 -1.90
C PRO A 30 11.03 -2.72 -0.91
N ILE A 31 11.10 -4.03 -0.86
CA ILE A 31 10.44 -4.88 0.14
C ILE A 31 11.43 -5.94 0.61
N SER A 32 11.43 -6.24 1.90
CA SER A 32 12.31 -7.27 2.49
C SER A 32 11.62 -8.11 3.55
N MET A 33 10.36 -7.82 3.87
CA MET A 33 9.59 -8.56 4.87
C MET A 33 8.17 -8.77 4.38
N GLU A 34 7.53 -9.82 4.90
CA GLU A 34 6.10 -10.04 4.72
C GLU A 34 5.46 -10.67 5.95
N ILE A 35 4.23 -10.28 6.22
CA ILE A 35 3.36 -10.93 7.20
C ILE A 35 2.48 -11.91 6.43
N VAL A 36 2.57 -13.18 6.83
CA VAL A 36 1.74 -14.26 6.31
C VAL A 36 0.52 -14.41 7.22
N ILE A 37 -0.67 -14.30 6.63
CA ILE A 37 -1.97 -14.42 7.31
C ILE A 37 -2.80 -15.53 6.66
N SER A 38 -3.78 -16.11 7.35
CA SER A 38 -4.83 -16.91 6.71
C SER A 38 -5.92 -16.04 6.08
N GLU A 39 -6.82 -16.65 5.32
CA GLU A 39 -7.96 -15.99 4.70
C GLU A 39 -8.89 -15.30 5.71
N ASP A 40 -8.97 -15.83 6.94
CA ASP A 40 -9.72 -15.21 8.04
C ASP A 40 -8.99 -14.01 8.67
N GLY A 41 -7.75 -13.71 8.28
CA GLY A 41 -6.92 -12.66 8.88
C GLY A 41 -6.11 -13.08 10.11
N SER A 42 -6.13 -14.35 10.51
CA SER A 42 -5.27 -14.84 11.60
C SER A 42 -3.78 -14.83 11.20
N TYR A 43 -2.91 -14.34 12.08
CA TYR A 43 -1.46 -14.33 11.88
C TYR A 43 -0.88 -15.75 11.85
N LYS A 44 0.05 -15.99 10.91
CA LYS A 44 0.81 -17.25 10.80
C LYS A 44 2.28 -17.06 11.13
N LYS A 45 2.94 -16.11 10.46
CA LYS A 45 4.36 -15.81 10.64
C LYS A 45 4.73 -14.49 9.98
N VAL A 46 5.90 -13.97 10.35
CA VAL A 46 6.61 -12.94 9.57
C VAL A 46 7.82 -13.59 8.94
N GLU A 47 8.08 -13.26 7.67
CA GLU A 47 9.22 -13.78 6.93
C GLU A 47 10.12 -12.63 6.49
N LEU A 48 11.42 -12.78 6.75
CA LEU A 48 12.47 -11.93 6.21
C LEU A 48 13.01 -12.60 4.94
N PHE A 49 13.25 -11.82 3.90
CA PHE A 49 13.84 -12.30 2.65
C PHE A 49 14.77 -11.25 2.04
N GLU A 50 15.54 -11.67 1.03
CA GLU A 50 16.44 -10.77 0.33
C GLU A 50 15.69 -9.58 -0.27
N LYS A 51 16.16 -8.38 0.02
CA LYS A 51 15.54 -7.14 -0.45
C LYS A 51 15.37 -7.18 -1.96
N LYS A 52 14.13 -7.02 -2.42
CA LYS A 52 13.78 -6.93 -3.84
C LYS A 52 12.87 -5.74 -4.10
N MET A 53 12.72 -5.38 -5.37
CA MET A 53 11.80 -4.32 -5.80
C MET A 53 10.42 -4.91 -6.08
N THR A 54 9.37 -4.14 -5.76
CA THR A 54 7.97 -4.46 -6.08
C THR A 54 7.24 -3.18 -6.46
N ILE A 55 6.15 -3.31 -7.24
CA ILE A 55 5.30 -2.18 -7.59
C ILE A 55 4.27 -1.95 -6.48
N ALA A 56 4.23 -0.73 -5.95
CA ALA A 56 3.32 -0.31 -4.89
C ALA A 56 2.81 1.11 -5.10
N GLU A 57 1.93 1.57 -4.21
CA GLU A 57 1.36 2.92 -4.25
C GLU A 57 2.44 4.00 -4.24
N ALA A 58 2.32 4.95 -5.16
CA ALA A 58 3.13 6.14 -5.19
C ALA A 58 2.63 7.19 -4.19
N ILE A 59 3.44 7.46 -3.16
CA ILE A 59 3.24 8.60 -2.27
C ILE A 59 3.97 9.84 -2.80
N THR A 60 3.22 10.92 -3.04
CA THR A 60 3.75 12.20 -3.54
C THR A 60 4.45 13.04 -2.45
N ALA A 61 4.20 12.76 -1.17
CA ALA A 61 4.83 13.42 -0.03
C ALA A 61 5.18 12.38 1.06
N LYS A 62 6.39 12.47 1.63
CA LYS A 62 6.90 11.50 2.63
C LYS A 62 6.35 11.74 4.05
N LYS A 63 5.86 12.94 4.37
CA LYS A 63 5.34 13.27 5.71
C LYS A 63 3.82 13.14 5.73
N GLY A 64 3.31 12.34 6.67
CA GLY A 64 1.87 12.20 6.91
C GLY A 64 1.11 11.36 5.89
N LYS A 65 1.79 10.50 5.13
CA LYS A 65 1.16 9.53 4.22
C LYS A 65 1.72 8.13 4.47
N ALA A 66 0.84 7.14 4.44
CA ALA A 66 1.18 5.72 4.44
C ALA A 66 0.85 5.12 3.07
N ARG A 67 1.61 4.13 2.63
CA ARG A 67 1.25 3.32 1.46
C ARG A 67 0.28 2.23 1.88
N ILE A 68 -0.67 1.91 1.02
CA ILE A 68 -1.53 0.75 1.24
C ILE A 68 -0.71 -0.55 1.14
N LEU A 69 -0.72 -1.34 2.22
CA LEU A 69 -0.11 -2.69 2.32
C LEU A 69 1.39 -2.82 2.00
N LEU A 70 2.16 -1.73 2.01
CA LEU A 70 3.61 -1.77 1.88
C LEU A 70 4.28 -0.64 2.66
N ASP A 71 4.53 -0.87 3.94
CA ASP A 71 5.13 0.15 4.81
C ASP A 71 5.94 -0.48 5.94
N LYS A 72 6.56 0.33 6.81
CA LYS A 72 7.46 -0.20 7.85
C LYS A 72 6.71 -0.76 9.05
N ALA A 73 7.44 -1.38 9.97
CA ALA A 73 6.89 -1.97 11.18
C ALA A 73 6.15 -0.95 12.07
N GLU A 74 6.56 0.32 12.07
CA GLU A 74 5.87 1.37 12.82
C GLU A 74 4.45 1.63 12.30
N GLU A 75 4.29 1.67 10.98
CA GLU A 75 3.01 1.84 10.28
C GLU A 75 2.18 0.55 10.34
N VAL A 76 2.78 -0.62 10.07
CA VAL A 76 2.07 -1.89 9.91
C VAL A 76 1.75 -2.57 11.24
N LEU A 77 2.68 -2.54 12.20
CA LEU A 77 2.60 -3.26 13.47
C LEU A 77 2.41 -2.36 14.70
N CYS A 78 2.41 -1.02 14.53
CA CYS A 78 2.57 -0.08 15.64
C CYS A 78 3.87 -0.34 16.45
N TYR A 79 4.90 -0.87 15.79
CA TYR A 79 6.18 -1.20 16.42
C TYR A 79 6.82 0.07 17.01
N GLY A 80 7.32 0.00 18.26
CA GLY A 80 7.72 1.18 19.03
C GLY A 80 6.59 1.84 19.84
N GLY A 81 5.39 1.26 19.82
CA GLY A 81 4.26 1.61 20.68
C GLY A 81 3.75 3.03 20.45
N LYS A 82 3.49 3.79 21.53
CA LYS A 82 2.90 5.14 21.47
C LYS A 82 3.62 6.11 20.52
N LYS A 83 4.94 5.96 20.33
CA LYS A 83 5.73 6.79 19.39
C LYS A 83 5.29 6.59 17.93
N SER A 84 4.79 5.40 17.61
CA SER A 84 4.35 4.99 16.28
C SER A 84 2.84 5.06 16.08
N GLY A 85 2.07 5.33 17.14
CA GLY A 85 0.60 5.36 17.10
C GLY A 85 0.03 6.22 15.97
N LYS A 86 0.53 7.45 15.79
CA LYS A 86 0.07 8.33 14.70
C LYS A 86 0.35 7.76 13.30
N LYS A 87 1.47 7.07 13.12
CA LYS A 87 1.83 6.44 11.84
C LYS A 87 0.91 5.25 11.57
N HIS A 88 0.66 4.45 12.59
CA HIS A 88 -0.24 3.31 12.53
C HIS A 88 -1.69 3.74 12.25
N GLU A 89 -2.18 4.78 12.92
CA GLU A 89 -3.51 5.36 12.66
C GLU A 89 -3.65 5.87 11.22
N LEU A 90 -2.61 6.51 10.67
CA LEU A 90 -2.59 6.93 9.26
C LEU A 90 -2.65 5.72 8.31
N PHE A 91 -1.94 4.64 8.65
CA PHE A 91 -1.97 3.40 7.87
C PHE A 91 -3.37 2.74 7.91
N LEU A 92 -3.99 2.64 9.09
CA LEU A 92 -5.36 2.09 9.23
C LEU A 92 -6.40 2.97 8.53
N SER A 93 -6.32 4.29 8.68
CA SER A 93 -7.19 5.24 7.97
C SER A 93 -7.02 5.12 6.45
N LYS A 94 -5.81 4.78 5.98
CA LYS A 94 -5.56 4.51 4.56
C LYS A 94 -6.25 3.21 4.14
N LEU A 95 -6.11 2.13 4.91
CA LEU A 95 -6.74 0.82 4.69
C LEU A 95 -8.27 0.94 4.59
N ASP A 96 -8.90 1.77 5.41
CA ASP A 96 -10.34 2.01 5.39
C ASP A 96 -10.86 2.52 4.03
N ASN A 97 -10.05 3.26 3.27
CA ASN A 97 -10.44 3.72 1.93
C ASN A 97 -10.55 2.58 0.90
N TYR A 98 -9.99 1.42 1.23
CA TYR A 98 -9.97 0.24 0.38
C TYR A 98 -10.79 -0.92 0.97
N LYS A 99 -11.51 -0.72 2.08
CA LYS A 99 -12.24 -1.80 2.77
C LYS A 99 -13.33 -2.48 1.95
N THR A 100 -13.78 -1.86 0.86
CA THR A 100 -14.75 -2.44 -0.07
C THR A 100 -14.12 -3.41 -1.07
N LEU A 101 -12.79 -3.52 -1.09
CA LEU A 101 -12.05 -4.41 -1.95
C LEU A 101 -11.87 -5.77 -1.26
N ASN A 102 -12.49 -6.82 -1.82
CA ASN A 102 -12.52 -8.16 -1.22
C ASN A 102 -11.12 -8.75 -1.00
N GLU A 103 -10.16 -8.42 -1.86
CA GLU A 103 -8.76 -8.83 -1.75
C GLU A 103 -8.11 -8.37 -0.44
N LEU A 104 -8.66 -7.33 0.20
CA LEU A 104 -8.17 -6.79 1.47
C LEU A 104 -8.92 -7.33 2.69
N SER A 105 -10.01 -8.08 2.51
CA SER A 105 -10.80 -8.61 3.63
C SER A 105 -9.93 -9.33 4.67
N PRO A 106 -8.96 -10.20 4.31
CA PRO A 106 -8.11 -10.84 5.30
C PRO A 106 -7.25 -9.84 6.10
N VAL A 107 -6.80 -8.75 5.48
CA VAL A 107 -6.02 -7.71 6.18
C VAL A 107 -6.92 -6.85 7.07
N VAL A 108 -8.13 -6.55 6.61
CA VAL A 108 -9.13 -5.85 7.45
C VAL A 108 -9.44 -6.69 8.69
N GLU A 109 -9.64 -8.00 8.54
CA GLU A 109 -9.87 -8.90 9.67
C GLU A 109 -8.67 -9.03 10.62
N PHE A 110 -7.45 -9.05 10.07
CA PHE A 110 -6.19 -9.07 10.84
C PHE A 110 -6.07 -7.89 11.83
N TYR A 111 -6.55 -6.71 11.46
CA TYR A 111 -6.61 -5.53 12.34
C TYR A 111 -7.94 -5.41 13.12
N GLY A 112 -9.01 -6.00 12.61
CA GLY A 112 -10.39 -5.92 13.10
C GLY A 112 -10.76 -7.06 14.05
N HIS A 113 -11.65 -7.98 13.63
CA HIS A 113 -12.20 -8.99 14.52
C HIS A 113 -11.15 -9.99 15.02
N ASN A 114 -10.10 -10.25 14.25
CA ASN A 114 -9.04 -11.17 14.62
C ASN A 114 -7.87 -10.48 15.33
N LYS A 115 -8.03 -9.26 15.84
CA LYS A 115 -6.97 -8.43 16.43
C LYS A 115 -5.99 -9.18 17.36
N SER A 116 -6.50 -10.00 18.29
CA SER A 116 -5.67 -10.75 19.24
C SER A 116 -4.80 -11.83 18.56
N ASN A 117 -5.38 -12.54 17.58
CA ASN A 117 -4.71 -13.58 16.80
C ASN A 117 -4.04 -13.03 15.52
N GLY A 118 -4.22 -11.75 15.22
CA GLY A 118 -3.68 -11.03 14.08
C GLY A 118 -2.57 -10.09 14.53
N ILE A 119 -2.87 -8.80 14.55
CA ILE A 119 -1.90 -7.73 14.84
C ILE A 119 -1.19 -7.86 16.19
N GLU A 120 -1.89 -8.22 17.27
CA GLU A 120 -1.26 -8.29 18.61
C GLU A 120 -0.26 -9.45 18.69
N LYS A 121 -0.64 -10.61 18.14
CA LYS A 121 0.25 -11.76 18.02
C LYS A 121 1.43 -11.48 17.10
N ALA A 122 1.18 -10.86 15.95
CA ALA A 122 2.24 -10.49 15.00
C ALA A 122 3.27 -9.56 15.65
N LEU A 123 2.83 -8.53 16.38
CA LEU A 123 3.71 -7.61 17.10
C LEU A 123 4.53 -8.34 18.18
N LYS A 124 3.90 -9.24 18.94
CA LYS A 124 4.58 -10.01 20.00
C LYS A 124 5.69 -10.89 19.44
N GLU A 125 5.48 -11.50 18.28
CA GLU A 125 6.43 -12.45 17.67
C GLU A 125 7.46 -11.77 16.76
N PHE A 126 7.28 -10.49 16.41
CA PHE A 126 8.09 -9.79 15.41
C PHE A 126 9.59 -9.77 15.75
N GLU A 127 9.95 -9.45 16.99
CA GLU A 127 11.35 -9.38 17.41
C GLU A 127 12.02 -10.75 17.49
N THR A 128 11.25 -11.78 17.86
CA THR A 128 11.73 -13.16 17.90
C THR A 128 11.97 -13.70 16.50
N ALA A 129 11.08 -13.39 15.56
CA ALA A 129 11.21 -13.81 14.16
C ALA A 129 12.30 -13.03 13.40
N ILE A 130 12.58 -11.78 13.79
CA ILE A 130 13.62 -10.94 13.21
C ILE A 130 14.52 -10.39 14.34
N PRO A 131 15.48 -11.17 14.86
CA PRO A 131 16.30 -10.77 16.01
C PRO A 131 17.20 -9.56 15.74
N ASP A 132 17.72 -9.44 14.52
CA ASP A 132 18.58 -8.30 14.14
C ASP A 132 17.74 -7.05 13.84
N GLU A 133 17.92 -6.01 14.65
CA GLU A 133 17.27 -4.71 14.51
C GLU A 133 17.50 -4.07 13.13
N LYS A 134 18.65 -4.31 12.49
CA LYS A 134 18.95 -3.75 11.16
C LYS A 134 17.96 -4.25 10.11
N ASN A 135 17.47 -5.48 10.26
CA ASN A 135 16.55 -6.12 9.33
C ASN A 135 15.09 -5.66 9.53
N ARG A 136 14.76 -5.07 10.68
CA ARG A 136 13.40 -4.58 11.00
C ARG A 136 13.03 -3.26 10.29
N LYS A 137 13.97 -2.63 9.58
CA LYS A 137 13.79 -1.29 8.97
C LYS A 137 13.18 -1.30 7.57
N GLY A 138 13.04 -2.48 6.97
CA GLY A 138 12.48 -2.64 5.62
C GLY A 138 10.96 -2.45 5.56
N ASN A 139 10.43 -2.42 4.35
CA ASN A 139 8.98 -2.43 4.14
C ASN A 139 8.44 -3.86 4.28
N ILE A 140 7.23 -3.95 4.83
CA ILE A 140 6.47 -5.17 5.09
C ILE A 140 5.29 -5.22 4.13
N GLY A 141 5.14 -6.32 3.40
CA GLY A 141 3.93 -6.64 2.64
C GLY A 141 3.05 -7.67 3.35
N PHE A 142 1.84 -7.89 2.84
CA PHE A 142 0.95 -8.97 3.30
C PHE A 142 0.83 -10.07 2.26
N ARG A 143 0.78 -11.32 2.71
CA ARG A 143 0.52 -12.49 1.86
C ARG A 143 -0.45 -13.44 2.55
N ILE A 144 -1.35 -14.04 1.79
CA ILE A 144 -2.24 -15.09 2.28
C ILE A 144 -1.48 -16.42 2.25
N GLN A 145 -1.59 -17.21 3.32
CA GLN A 145 -0.98 -18.52 3.42
C GLN A 145 -1.47 -19.41 2.27
N GLY A 146 -0.53 -20.02 1.53
CA GLY A 146 -0.82 -20.83 0.36
C GLY A 146 -0.88 -20.06 -0.96
N GLU A 147 -1.01 -18.72 -0.92
CA GLU A 147 -0.85 -17.89 -2.12
C GLU A 147 0.63 -17.62 -2.41
N GLY A 148 0.98 -17.58 -3.70
CA GLY A 148 2.34 -17.29 -4.18
C GLY A 148 2.66 -15.79 -4.33
N GLY A 149 1.66 -14.92 -4.27
CA GLY A 149 1.80 -13.47 -4.47
C GLY A 149 1.36 -12.66 -3.25
N ARG A 150 1.84 -11.42 -3.14
CA ARG A 150 1.43 -10.52 -2.07
C ARG A 150 0.13 -9.82 -2.42
N ILE A 151 -0.63 -9.44 -1.40
CA ILE A 151 -1.93 -8.82 -1.57
C ILE A 151 -1.79 -7.48 -2.32
N HIS A 152 -0.77 -6.67 -2.02
CA HIS A 152 -0.55 -5.38 -2.71
C HIS A 152 -0.15 -5.55 -4.19
N GLU A 153 0.27 -6.74 -4.59
CA GLU A 153 0.66 -7.07 -5.96
C GLU A 153 -0.52 -7.55 -6.80
N LYS A 154 -1.68 -7.84 -6.18
CA LYS A 154 -2.91 -8.26 -6.88
C LYS A 154 -3.39 -7.15 -7.82
N THR A 155 -3.79 -7.55 -9.03
CA THR A 155 -4.29 -6.64 -10.08
C THR A 155 -5.42 -5.75 -9.60
N ALA A 156 -6.41 -6.31 -8.89
CA ALA A 156 -7.55 -5.54 -8.37
C ALA A 156 -7.12 -4.45 -7.38
N VAL A 157 -6.13 -4.74 -6.53
CA VAL A 157 -5.56 -3.75 -5.59
C VAL A 157 -4.86 -2.62 -6.34
N ARG A 158 -4.03 -2.96 -7.34
CA ARG A 158 -3.34 -1.95 -8.17
C ARG A 158 -4.32 -1.09 -8.97
N GLN A 159 -5.34 -1.70 -9.57
CA GLN A 159 -6.42 -0.97 -10.25
C GLN A 159 -7.13 -0.02 -9.29
N LYS A 160 -7.43 -0.48 -8.07
CA LYS A 160 -8.10 0.38 -7.09
C LYS A 160 -7.27 1.58 -6.68
N ILE A 161 -5.95 1.43 -6.53
CA ILE A 161 -5.02 2.53 -6.28
C ILE A 161 -5.08 3.56 -7.42
N ILE A 162 -5.05 3.09 -8.67
CA ILE A 162 -5.15 3.95 -9.86
C ILE A 162 -6.47 4.70 -9.88
N GLU A 163 -7.59 4.01 -9.68
CA GLU A 163 -8.93 4.62 -9.66
C GLU A 163 -9.04 5.75 -8.63
N ILE A 164 -8.59 5.48 -7.39
CA ILE A 164 -8.63 6.47 -6.31
C ILE A 164 -7.76 7.67 -6.65
N TYR A 165 -6.56 7.43 -7.18
CA TYR A 165 -5.66 8.49 -7.62
C TYR A 165 -6.29 9.35 -8.72
N GLU A 166 -6.82 8.74 -9.79
CA GLU A 166 -7.43 9.46 -10.90
C GLU A 166 -8.66 10.25 -10.45
N THR A 167 -9.48 9.69 -9.56
CA THR A 167 -10.64 10.36 -8.99
C THR A 167 -10.22 11.59 -8.20
N ALA A 168 -9.17 11.48 -7.38
CA ALA A 168 -8.62 12.61 -6.64
C ALA A 168 -8.06 13.68 -7.59
N GLN A 169 -7.32 13.30 -8.64
CA GLN A 169 -6.80 14.22 -9.64
C GLN A 169 -7.91 14.97 -10.39
N LYS A 170 -8.96 14.25 -10.83
CA LYS A 170 -10.14 14.85 -11.47
C LYS A 170 -10.81 15.87 -10.54
N GLY A 171 -10.97 15.52 -9.26
CA GLY A 171 -11.53 16.42 -8.25
C GLY A 171 -10.71 17.71 -8.06
N LEU A 172 -9.38 17.61 -8.07
CA LEU A 172 -8.49 18.78 -7.98
C LEU A 172 -8.57 19.66 -9.23
N LEU A 173 -8.64 19.06 -10.42
CA LEU A 173 -8.78 19.79 -11.68
C LEU A 173 -10.11 20.56 -11.76
N LEU A 174 -11.20 19.96 -11.30
CA LEU A 174 -12.52 20.62 -11.25
C LEU A 174 -12.53 21.79 -10.26
N LYS A 175 -11.91 21.63 -9.07
CA LYS A 175 -11.82 22.72 -8.08
C LYS A 175 -10.89 23.87 -8.50
N ASN A 176 -9.93 23.58 -9.37
CA ASN A 176 -8.96 24.56 -9.87
C ASN A 176 -9.32 25.09 -11.26
N GLN A 177 -10.56 24.93 -11.74
CA GLN A 177 -11.06 25.68 -12.88
C GLN A 177 -11.13 27.17 -12.54
N LYS A 178 -9.98 27.84 -12.66
CA LYS A 178 -9.94 29.29 -12.83
C LYS A 178 -10.37 29.58 -14.25
N ASN A 179 -11.23 30.58 -14.42
CA ASN A 179 -11.50 31.14 -15.74
C ASN A 179 -10.15 31.52 -16.38
N CYS A 180 -9.97 31.12 -17.63
CA CYS A 180 -8.78 31.44 -18.39
C CYS A 180 -8.65 32.97 -18.42
N SER A 181 -7.52 33.51 -17.96
CA SER A 181 -7.26 34.95 -17.93
C SER A 181 -7.34 35.61 -19.32
N LEU A 182 -7.37 34.80 -20.39
CA LEU A 182 -7.44 35.24 -21.78
C LEU A 182 -8.81 35.03 -22.44
N CYS A 183 -9.63 34.08 -21.98
CA CYS A 183 -10.90 33.78 -22.67
C CYS A 183 -12.10 33.47 -21.78
N GLY A 184 -11.98 33.58 -20.45
CA GLY A 184 -13.08 33.28 -19.53
C GLY A 184 -13.28 31.78 -19.38
#